data_AF-A0A812WAD7-F1
#
_entry.id   AF-A0A812WAD7-F1
#
_cell.length_a   1.000
_cell.length_b   1.000
_cell.length_c   1.000
_cell.angle_alpha   90.00
_cell.angle_beta   90.00
_cell.angle_gamma   90.00
#
_symmetry.space_group_name_H-M   'P 1'
#
loop_
_entity.id
_entity.type
_entity.pdbx_description
1 polymer ?
#
loop_
_entity_poly.entity_id
_entity_poly.type
_entity_poly.pdbx_seq_one_letter_code
_entity_poly.pdbx_strand_id
1 'polypeptide(L)'
;VEDESLLSNAKARVEELKERDAASDHLIAAAAEARQGSRTPEGLQTLQEALQRAKAKGIPEKELQHGEQVLAEEMPRAQARQQLREAQAKGTSALREAIAMAKATGLSPEELAPFEDLLQGAESKEAATAALKKATDARDVAALTFALHQAKEAGVDADLVAASQAVWEVEAPKQEARELLAAQLAKAIPFVP
;
A
#
# COMPACT_ATOMS: atom_id res chain seq x y z
N VAL A 1 -65.58 -24.41 5.36
CA VAL A 1 -64.89 -23.78 4.22
C VAL A 1 -64.25 -22.47 4.62
N GLU A 2 -64.97 -21.56 5.31
CA GLU A 2 -64.39 -20.29 5.78
C GLU A 2 -63.20 -20.50 6.75
N ASP A 3 -63.31 -21.43 7.70
CA ASP A 3 -62.23 -21.72 8.66
C ASP A 3 -60.94 -22.25 8.01
N GLU A 4 -61.05 -23.05 6.93
CA GLU A 4 -59.88 -23.59 6.22
C GLU A 4 -59.12 -22.51 5.47
N SER A 5 -59.83 -21.51 4.92
CA SER A 5 -59.20 -20.37 4.24
C SER A 5 -58.43 -19.48 5.22
N LEU A 6 -58.99 -19.21 6.41
CA LEU A 6 -58.32 -18.42 7.45
C LEU A 6 -57.04 -19.12 7.95
N LEU A 7 -57.10 -20.43 8.17
CA LEU A 7 -55.94 -21.24 8.56
C LEU A 7 -54.84 -21.25 7.49
N SER A 8 -55.21 -21.37 6.21
CA SER A 8 -54.27 -21.31 5.09
C SER A 8 -53.55 -19.95 5.02
N ASN A 9 -54.30 -18.86 5.11
CA ASN A 9 -53.76 -17.50 5.10
C ASN A 9 -52.85 -17.23 6.31
N ALA A 10 -53.23 -17.69 7.50
CA ALA A 10 -52.41 -17.55 8.70
C ALA A 10 -51.08 -18.29 8.58
N LYS A 11 -51.09 -19.53 8.04
CA LYS A 11 -49.85 -20.29 7.81
C LYS A 11 -48.92 -19.61 6.81
N ALA A 12 -49.46 -19.12 5.69
CA ALA A 12 -48.69 -18.39 4.69
C ALA A 12 -48.01 -17.15 5.30
N ARG A 13 -48.75 -16.40 6.12
CA ARG A 13 -48.23 -15.21 6.81
C ARG A 13 -47.15 -15.54 7.84
N VAL A 14 -47.26 -16.66 8.54
CA VAL A 14 -46.22 -17.13 9.47
C VAL A 14 -44.94 -17.50 8.73
N GLU A 15 -45.04 -18.20 7.60
CA GLU A 15 -43.86 -18.53 6.79
C GLU A 15 -43.21 -17.28 6.19
N GLU A 16 -44.00 -16.31 5.71
CA GLU A 16 -43.49 -15.03 5.22
C GLU A 16 -42.70 -14.27 6.31
N LEU A 17 -43.22 -14.23 7.54
CA LEU A 17 -42.53 -13.60 8.67
C LEU A 17 -41.23 -14.33 9.01
N LYS A 18 -41.21 -15.66 9.01
CA LYS A 18 -39.98 -16.44 9.24
C LYS A 18 -38.92 -16.17 8.17
N GLU A 19 -39.32 -16.10 6.90
CA GLU A 19 -38.41 -15.78 5.81
C GLU A 19 -37.86 -14.36 5.92
N ARG A 20 -38.68 -13.41 6.38
CA ARG A 20 -38.26 -12.03 6.63
C ARG A 20 -37.28 -11.96 7.80
N ASP A 21 -37.56 -12.63 8.90
CA ASP A 21 -36.67 -12.65 10.07
C ASP A 21 -35.33 -13.31 9.70
N ALA A 22 -35.34 -14.42 8.95
CA ALA A 22 -34.13 -15.07 8.46
C ALA A 22 -33.33 -14.17 7.49
N ALA A 23 -34.00 -13.37 6.66
CA ALA A 23 -33.32 -12.40 5.81
C ALA A 23 -32.69 -11.25 6.61
N SER A 24 -33.31 -10.84 7.72
CA SER A 24 -32.78 -9.79 8.62
C SER A 24 -31.56 -10.31 9.37
N ASP A 25 -31.63 -11.53 9.93
CA ASP A 25 -30.49 -12.18 10.57
C ASP A 25 -29.29 -12.33 9.61
N HIS A 26 -29.55 -12.72 8.37
CA HIS A 26 -28.50 -12.85 7.36
C HIS A 26 -27.88 -11.50 6.99
N LEU A 27 -28.68 -10.44 6.88
CA LEU A 27 -28.19 -9.09 6.64
C LEU A 27 -27.30 -8.59 7.79
N ILE A 28 -27.71 -8.82 9.03
CA ILE A 28 -26.95 -8.44 10.23
C ILE A 28 -25.60 -9.19 10.26
N ALA A 29 -25.63 -10.50 9.98
CA ALA A 29 -24.41 -11.31 9.91
C ALA A 29 -23.46 -10.80 8.81
N ALA A 30 -23.96 -10.57 7.60
CA ALA A 30 -23.15 -10.06 6.49
C ALA A 30 -22.57 -8.67 6.77
N ALA A 31 -23.34 -7.78 7.41
CA ALA A 31 -22.87 -6.45 7.81
C ALA A 31 -21.79 -6.53 8.90
N ALA A 32 -21.94 -7.45 9.86
CA ALA A 32 -20.93 -7.69 10.88
C ALA A 32 -19.64 -8.27 10.28
N GLU A 33 -19.73 -9.24 9.37
CA GLU A 33 -18.57 -9.81 8.66
C GLU A 33 -17.80 -8.77 7.83
N ALA A 34 -18.54 -7.92 7.10
CA ALA A 34 -17.96 -6.82 6.34
C ALA A 34 -17.17 -5.83 7.23
N ARG A 35 -17.60 -5.64 8.49
CA ARG A 35 -16.91 -4.80 9.48
C ARG A 35 -15.71 -5.49 10.14
N GLN A 36 -15.85 -6.76 10.51
CA GLN A 36 -14.95 -7.43 11.46
C GLN A 36 -13.67 -8.02 10.86
N GLY A 37 -13.48 -8.05 9.54
CA GLY A 37 -12.17 -8.44 8.99
C GLY A 37 -12.21 -9.16 7.66
N SER A 38 -13.38 -9.59 7.19
CA SER A 38 -13.58 -10.06 5.81
C SER A 38 -13.76 -8.87 4.87
N ARG A 39 -12.80 -7.93 4.92
CA ARG A 39 -12.71 -6.71 4.09
C ARG A 39 -12.32 -7.05 2.65
N THR A 40 -12.66 -8.25 2.22
CA THR A 40 -12.39 -8.76 0.90
C THR A 40 -13.53 -8.37 -0.03
N PRO A 41 -13.30 -8.34 -1.35
CA PRO A 41 -14.35 -8.09 -2.33
C PRO A 41 -15.55 -9.05 -2.16
N GLU A 42 -15.29 -10.30 -1.78
CA GLU A 42 -16.31 -11.33 -1.56
C GLU A 42 -17.22 -11.00 -0.37
N GLY A 43 -16.66 -10.48 0.73
CA GLY A 43 -17.46 -10.06 1.90
C GLY A 43 -18.42 -8.92 1.56
N LEU A 44 -17.97 -7.95 0.75
CA LEU A 44 -18.83 -6.86 0.27
C LEU A 44 -19.91 -7.35 -0.70
N GLN A 45 -19.58 -8.32 -1.55
CA GLN A 45 -20.56 -8.93 -2.43
C GLN A 45 -21.65 -9.67 -1.64
N THR A 46 -21.27 -10.46 -0.62
CA THR A 46 -22.22 -11.13 0.27
C THR A 46 -23.16 -10.13 0.95
N LEU A 47 -22.64 -9.00 1.45
CA LEU A 47 -23.48 -7.93 2.02
C LEU A 47 -24.43 -7.32 0.99
N GLN A 48 -23.97 -7.09 -0.23
CA GLN A 48 -24.81 -6.56 -1.31
C GLN A 48 -25.95 -7.51 -1.68
N GLU A 49 -25.67 -8.81 -1.77
CA GLU A 49 -26.67 -9.86 -2.02
C GLU A 49 -27.66 -9.97 -0.85
N ALA A 50 -27.18 -9.89 0.40
CA ALA A 50 -28.02 -9.89 1.58
C ALA A 50 -28.98 -8.68 1.61
N LEU A 51 -28.49 -7.49 1.27
CA LEU A 51 -29.32 -6.27 1.13
C LEU A 51 -30.41 -6.43 0.07
N GLN A 52 -30.07 -6.97 -1.11
CA GLN A 52 -31.05 -7.20 -2.17
C GLN A 52 -32.13 -8.21 -1.73
N ARG A 53 -31.73 -9.29 -1.07
CA ARG A 53 -32.65 -10.31 -0.54
C ARG A 53 -33.54 -9.73 0.55
N ALA A 54 -32.98 -8.95 1.48
CA ALA A 54 -33.72 -8.28 2.55
C ALA A 54 -34.77 -7.31 1.99
N LYS A 55 -34.39 -6.51 1.00
CA LYS A 55 -35.29 -5.60 0.28
C LYS A 55 -36.44 -6.36 -0.41
N ALA A 56 -36.15 -7.48 -1.06
CA ALA A 56 -37.16 -8.33 -1.71
C ALA A 56 -38.15 -8.96 -0.72
N LYS A 57 -37.76 -9.14 0.54
CA LYS A 57 -38.59 -9.66 1.63
C LYS A 57 -39.33 -8.59 2.43
N GLY A 58 -39.27 -7.32 1.99
CA GLY A 58 -40.00 -6.23 2.65
C GLY A 58 -39.47 -5.90 4.05
N ILE A 59 -38.16 -6.10 4.28
CA ILE A 59 -37.51 -5.64 5.52
C ILE A 59 -37.63 -4.12 5.61
N PRO A 60 -37.94 -3.56 6.80
CA PRO A 60 -38.06 -2.11 6.97
C PRO A 60 -36.80 -1.36 6.56
N GLU A 61 -36.96 -0.19 5.93
CA GLU A 61 -35.86 0.66 5.46
C GLU A 61 -34.83 0.96 6.57
N LYS A 62 -35.29 1.12 7.81
CA LYS A 62 -34.42 1.38 8.97
C LYS A 62 -33.41 0.25 9.23
N GLU A 63 -33.77 -1.00 8.94
CA GLU A 63 -32.87 -2.15 9.05
C GLU A 63 -31.90 -2.22 7.85
N LEU A 64 -32.37 -1.86 6.64
CA LEU A 64 -31.53 -1.80 5.44
C LEU A 64 -30.46 -0.71 5.53
N GLN A 65 -30.80 0.45 6.11
CA GLN A 65 -29.90 1.61 6.28
C GLN A 65 -28.56 1.22 6.93
N HIS A 66 -28.57 0.29 7.89
CA HIS A 66 -27.33 -0.14 8.53
C HIS A 66 -26.38 -0.82 7.53
N GLY A 67 -26.89 -1.79 6.76
CA GLY A 67 -26.09 -2.48 5.75
C GLY A 67 -25.64 -1.55 4.62
N GLU A 68 -26.50 -0.63 4.19
CA GLU A 68 -26.15 0.37 3.18
C GLU A 68 -25.04 1.32 3.64
N GLN A 69 -25.07 1.76 4.91
CA GLN A 69 -24.00 2.55 5.50
C GLN A 69 -22.67 1.78 5.53
N VAL A 70 -22.70 0.51 5.95
CA VAL A 70 -21.49 -0.33 5.94
C VAL A 70 -20.92 -0.48 4.54
N LEU A 71 -21.78 -0.70 3.55
CA LEU A 71 -21.35 -0.84 2.16
C LEU A 71 -20.78 0.48 1.60
N ALA A 72 -21.38 1.62 1.93
CA ALA A 72 -20.89 2.93 1.53
C ALA A 72 -19.53 3.29 2.15
N GLU A 73 -19.28 2.85 3.39
CA GLU A 73 -18.00 3.06 4.09
C GLU A 73 -16.91 2.09 3.62
N GLU A 74 -17.23 0.81 3.45
CA GLU A 74 -16.23 -0.23 3.17
C GLU A 74 -15.90 -0.41 1.68
N MET A 75 -16.80 -0.05 0.75
CA MET A 75 -16.51 -0.10 -0.69
C MET A 75 -15.30 0.74 -1.10
N PRO A 76 -15.20 2.05 -0.77
CA PRO A 76 -14.03 2.85 -1.14
C PRO A 76 -12.75 2.34 -0.48
N ARG A 77 -12.84 1.80 0.75
CA ARG A 77 -11.71 1.19 1.44
C ARG A 77 -11.23 -0.08 0.73
N ALA A 78 -12.14 -0.94 0.28
CA ALA A 78 -11.79 -2.14 -0.48
C ALA A 78 -11.14 -1.78 -1.83
N GLN A 79 -11.64 -0.75 -2.52
CA GLN A 79 -11.02 -0.24 -3.75
C GLN A 79 -9.60 0.28 -3.47
N ALA A 80 -9.40 1.04 -2.39
CA ALA A 80 -8.07 1.51 -2.00
C ALA A 80 -7.10 0.34 -1.70
N ARG A 81 -7.55 -0.71 -1.00
CA ARG A 81 -6.75 -1.94 -0.78
C ARG A 81 -6.35 -2.61 -2.09
N GLN A 82 -7.26 -2.66 -3.06
CA GLN A 82 -6.95 -3.21 -4.38
C GLN A 82 -5.92 -2.33 -5.11
N GLN A 83 -6.11 -1.01 -5.12
CA GLN A 83 -5.18 -0.08 -5.74
C GLN A 83 -3.78 -0.15 -5.13
N LEU A 84 -3.65 -0.30 -3.81
CA LEU A 84 -2.37 -0.52 -3.14
C LEU A 84 -1.64 -1.76 -3.65
N ARG A 85 -2.36 -2.89 -3.78
CA ARG A 85 -1.79 -4.14 -4.31
C ARG A 85 -1.36 -4.02 -5.77
N GLU A 86 -2.15 -3.35 -6.60
CA GLU A 86 -1.79 -3.12 -8.00
C GLU A 86 -0.61 -2.15 -8.13
N ALA A 87 -0.55 -1.13 -7.27
CA ALA A 87 0.51 -0.12 -7.28
C ALA A 87 1.88 -0.68 -6.87
N GLN A 88 1.91 -1.70 -6.00
CA GLN A 88 3.12 -2.43 -5.64
C GLN A 88 3.89 -2.95 -6.86
N ALA A 89 3.19 -3.41 -7.90
CA ALA A 89 3.80 -3.91 -9.13
C ALA A 89 4.18 -2.79 -10.13
N LYS A 90 3.62 -1.58 -9.96
CA LYS A 90 3.77 -0.46 -10.90
C LYS A 90 4.92 0.50 -10.53
N GLY A 91 5.46 0.40 -9.32
CA GLY A 91 6.61 1.17 -8.84
C GLY A 91 6.28 2.29 -7.85
N THR A 92 7.32 3.03 -7.43
CA THR A 92 7.29 4.01 -6.32
C THR A 92 6.27 5.13 -6.52
N SER A 93 6.18 5.70 -7.72
CA SER A 93 5.21 6.77 -8.02
C SER A 93 3.76 6.32 -7.83
N ALA A 94 3.40 5.17 -8.41
CA ALA A 94 2.05 4.62 -8.30
C ALA A 94 1.73 4.24 -6.84
N LEU A 95 2.70 3.68 -6.12
CA LEU A 95 2.54 3.29 -4.73
C LEU A 95 2.31 4.51 -3.82
N ARG A 96 3.02 5.62 -4.04
CA ARG A 96 2.83 6.88 -3.31
C ARG A 96 1.42 7.43 -3.48
N GLU A 97 0.91 7.44 -4.72
CA GLU A 97 -0.45 7.89 -5.02
C GLU A 97 -1.50 6.98 -4.38
N ALA A 98 -1.32 5.65 -4.46
CA ALA A 98 -2.23 4.69 -3.85
C ALA A 98 -2.27 4.81 -2.33
N ILE A 99 -1.14 5.03 -1.66
CA ILE A 99 -1.08 5.28 -0.21
C ILE A 99 -1.83 6.58 0.15
N ALA A 100 -1.68 7.64 -0.64
CA ALA A 100 -2.40 8.89 -0.40
C ALA A 100 -3.92 8.71 -0.52
N MET A 101 -4.39 7.98 -1.54
CA MET A 101 -5.81 7.66 -1.70
C MET A 101 -6.32 6.77 -0.55
N ALA A 102 -5.55 5.76 -0.16
CA ALA A 102 -5.90 4.88 0.95
C ALA A 102 -6.04 5.63 2.28
N LYS A 103 -5.14 6.57 2.58
CA LYS A 103 -5.27 7.48 3.72
C LYS A 103 -6.55 8.30 3.66
N ALA A 104 -6.89 8.84 2.49
CA ALA A 104 -8.12 9.61 2.30
C ALA A 104 -9.40 8.79 2.52
N THR A 105 -9.36 7.47 2.26
CA THR A 105 -10.49 6.55 2.56
C THR A 105 -10.54 6.07 4.03
N GLY A 106 -9.56 6.47 4.85
CA GLY A 106 -9.51 6.11 6.26
C GLY A 106 -9.11 4.66 6.51
N LEU A 107 -8.23 4.07 5.68
CA LEU A 107 -7.56 2.82 6.02
C LEU A 107 -6.75 3.00 7.32
N SER A 108 -6.66 1.94 8.13
CA SER A 108 -5.92 2.03 9.39
C SER A 108 -4.41 2.14 9.12
N PRO A 109 -3.64 2.77 10.03
CA PRO A 109 -2.18 2.80 9.92
C PRO A 109 -1.56 1.41 9.82
N GLU A 110 -2.14 0.41 10.49
CA GLU A 110 -1.70 -1.00 10.45
C GLU A 110 -1.84 -1.61 9.05
N GLU A 111 -2.90 -1.27 8.31
CA GLU A 111 -3.10 -1.70 6.92
C GLU A 111 -2.13 -1.00 5.95
N LEU A 112 -1.72 0.23 6.27
CA LEU A 112 -0.84 1.05 5.43
C LEU A 112 0.64 0.76 5.66
N ALA A 113 1.04 0.42 6.89
CA ALA A 113 2.42 0.19 7.30
C ALA A 113 3.24 -0.66 6.31
N PRO A 114 2.81 -1.85 5.86
CA PRO A 114 3.63 -2.66 4.94
C PRO A 114 3.87 -1.97 3.58
N PHE A 115 2.93 -1.13 3.11
CA PHE A 115 3.08 -0.39 1.86
C PHE A 115 3.97 0.84 2.04
N GLU A 116 3.89 1.50 3.19
CA GLU A 116 4.77 2.63 3.53
C GLU A 116 6.22 2.18 3.68
N ASP A 117 6.47 1.06 4.37
CA ASP A 117 7.80 0.46 4.50
C ASP A 117 8.38 0.07 3.14
N LEU A 118 7.54 -0.54 2.28
CA LEU A 118 7.91 -0.88 0.92
C LEU A 118 8.29 0.35 0.11
N LEU A 119 7.49 1.43 0.19
CA LEU A 119 7.76 2.70 -0.50
C LEU A 119 9.08 3.30 -0.01
N GLN A 120 9.28 3.37 1.30
CA GLN A 120 10.49 3.92 1.90
C GLN A 120 11.75 3.15 1.46
N GLY A 121 11.69 1.82 1.46
CA GLY A 121 12.79 0.97 0.99
C GLY A 121 13.10 1.20 -0.49
N ALA A 122 12.07 1.29 -1.33
CA ALA A 122 12.23 1.53 -2.76
C ALA A 122 12.78 2.95 -3.05
N GLU A 123 12.29 3.98 -2.37
CA GLU A 123 12.80 5.36 -2.48
C GLU A 123 14.26 5.47 -2.01
N SER A 124 14.62 4.80 -0.91
CA SER A 124 16.00 4.72 -0.42
C SER A 124 16.93 4.09 -1.47
N LYS A 125 16.49 2.99 -2.09
CA LYS A 125 17.24 2.32 -3.17
C LYS A 125 17.38 3.19 -4.41
N GLU A 126 16.32 3.88 -4.83
CA GLU A 126 16.36 4.82 -5.98
C GLU A 126 17.32 5.98 -5.71
N ALA A 127 17.26 6.58 -4.52
CA ALA A 127 18.15 7.66 -4.11
C ALA A 127 19.62 7.21 -4.08
N ALA A 128 19.91 6.06 -3.47
CA ALA A 128 21.26 5.48 -3.44
C ALA A 128 21.76 5.14 -4.84
N THR A 129 20.90 4.62 -5.71
CA THR A 129 21.21 4.36 -7.14
C THR A 129 21.59 5.64 -7.87
N ALA A 130 20.80 6.72 -7.68
CA ALA A 130 21.07 8.00 -8.32
C ALA A 130 22.36 8.65 -7.81
N ALA A 131 22.59 8.61 -6.49
CA ALA A 131 23.82 9.11 -5.88
C ALA A 131 25.05 8.36 -6.38
N LEU A 132 24.96 7.02 -6.47
CA LEU A 132 26.04 6.18 -6.97
C LEU A 132 26.37 6.49 -8.42
N LYS A 133 25.36 6.54 -9.31
CA LYS A 133 25.57 6.90 -10.72
C LYS A 133 26.24 8.27 -10.86
N LYS A 134 25.73 9.28 -10.14
CA LYS A 134 26.29 10.63 -10.16
C LYS A 134 27.76 10.66 -9.72
N ALA A 135 28.10 9.94 -8.65
CA ALA A 135 29.48 9.86 -8.15
C ALA A 135 30.40 9.12 -9.15
N THR A 136 29.92 8.04 -9.76
CA THR A 136 30.62 7.28 -10.80
C THR A 136 30.90 8.14 -12.03
N ASP A 137 29.91 8.90 -12.51
CA ASP A 137 30.05 9.78 -13.67
C ASP A 137 31.03 10.93 -13.39
N ALA A 138 30.95 11.51 -12.18
CA ALA A 138 31.85 12.59 -11.75
C ALA A 138 33.28 12.12 -11.44
N ARG A 139 33.51 10.80 -11.29
CA ARG A 139 34.77 10.22 -10.81
C ARG A 139 35.29 10.85 -9.52
N ASP A 140 34.37 11.31 -8.68
CA ASP A 140 34.69 11.90 -7.38
C ASP A 140 34.88 10.76 -6.37
N VAL A 141 36.13 10.53 -5.96
CA VAL A 141 36.51 9.42 -5.07
C VAL A 141 35.80 9.52 -3.72
N ALA A 142 35.69 10.72 -3.15
CA ALA A 142 35.05 10.90 -1.85
C ALA A 142 33.54 10.64 -1.93
N ALA A 143 32.88 11.17 -2.96
CA ALA A 143 31.47 10.91 -3.21
C ALA A 143 31.21 9.42 -3.52
N LEU A 144 32.10 8.77 -4.28
CA LEU A 144 32.02 7.35 -4.63
C LEU A 144 32.11 6.46 -3.40
N THR A 145 33.05 6.71 -2.49
CA THR A 145 33.18 5.92 -1.25
C THR A 145 31.89 5.94 -0.45
N PHE A 146 31.30 7.12 -0.27
CA PHE A 146 30.05 7.27 0.47
C PHE A 146 28.87 6.62 -0.26
N ALA A 147 28.74 6.87 -1.57
CA ALA A 147 27.63 6.34 -2.37
C ALA A 147 27.69 4.80 -2.49
N LEU A 148 28.89 4.20 -2.56
CA LEU A 148 29.06 2.75 -2.57
C LEU A 148 28.60 2.10 -1.26
N HIS A 149 28.87 2.76 -0.12
CA HIS A 149 28.39 2.29 1.17
C HIS A 149 26.86 2.30 1.23
N GLN A 150 26.25 3.45 0.93
CA GLN A 150 24.79 3.59 0.91
C GLN A 150 24.11 2.64 -0.08
N ALA A 151 24.70 2.45 -1.26
CA ALA A 151 24.18 1.55 -2.27
C ALA A 151 24.15 0.08 -1.79
N LYS A 152 25.19 -0.36 -1.07
CA LYS A 152 25.24 -1.70 -0.48
C LYS A 152 24.18 -1.87 0.61
N GLU A 153 24.02 -0.89 1.49
CA GLU A 153 23.01 -0.92 2.55
C GLU A 153 21.57 -0.91 2.00
N ALA A 154 21.31 -0.11 0.96
CA ALA A 154 20.00 0.01 0.33
C ALA A 154 19.68 -1.15 -0.65
N GLY A 155 20.58 -2.12 -0.82
CA GLY A 155 20.39 -3.25 -1.74
C GLY A 155 20.27 -2.83 -3.21
N VAL A 156 21.07 -1.84 -3.62
CA VAL A 156 21.22 -1.45 -5.03
C VAL A 156 21.73 -2.64 -5.85
N ASP A 157 21.41 -2.65 -7.13
CA ASP A 157 21.84 -3.67 -8.09
C ASP A 157 23.35 -3.95 -8.02
N ALA A 158 23.70 -5.25 -7.95
CA ALA A 158 25.07 -5.69 -7.70
C ALA A 158 26.02 -5.36 -8.87
N ASP A 159 25.52 -5.39 -10.11
CA ASP A 159 26.33 -5.08 -11.29
C ASP A 159 26.66 -3.59 -11.32
N LEU A 160 25.70 -2.71 -10.98
CA LEU A 160 25.95 -1.28 -10.85
C LEU A 160 26.96 -0.98 -9.72
N VAL A 161 26.86 -1.65 -8.58
CA VAL A 161 27.81 -1.52 -7.48
C VAL A 161 29.20 -1.99 -7.91
N ALA A 162 29.32 -3.13 -8.59
CA ALA A 162 30.59 -3.65 -9.10
C ALA A 162 31.24 -2.71 -10.13
N ALA A 163 30.46 -2.18 -11.07
CA ALA A 163 30.94 -1.23 -12.06
C ALA A 163 31.46 0.06 -11.41
N SER A 164 30.73 0.59 -10.42
CA SER A 164 31.12 1.80 -9.69
C SER A 164 32.35 1.56 -8.80
N GLN A 165 32.46 0.37 -8.21
CA GLN A 165 33.62 -0.07 -7.44
C GLN A 165 34.89 -0.13 -8.32
N ALA A 166 34.78 -0.63 -9.55
CA ALA A 166 35.91 -0.67 -10.48
C ALA A 166 36.41 0.74 -10.86
N VAL A 167 35.49 1.71 -11.03
CA VAL A 167 35.87 3.11 -11.24
C VAL A 167 36.59 3.67 -10.02
N TRP A 168 36.08 3.38 -8.82
CA TRP A 168 36.72 3.81 -7.58
C TRP A 168 38.14 3.25 -7.43
N GLU A 169 38.37 1.96 -7.74
CA GLU A 169 39.70 1.32 -7.67
C GLU A 169 40.73 1.98 -8.59
N VAL A 170 40.29 2.53 -9.72
CA VAL A 170 41.16 3.23 -10.67
C VAL A 170 41.41 4.68 -10.27
N GLU A 171 40.40 5.37 -9.72
CA GLU A 171 40.49 6.80 -9.41
C GLU A 171 41.04 7.10 -8.01
N ALA A 172 40.81 6.23 -7.02
CA ALA A 172 41.31 6.38 -5.66
C ALA A 172 42.84 6.59 -5.58
N PRO A 173 43.71 5.73 -6.18
CA PRO A 173 45.15 5.93 -6.11
C PRO A 173 45.60 7.20 -6.86
N LYS A 174 44.90 7.61 -7.92
CA LYS A 174 45.20 8.86 -8.63
C LYS A 174 44.92 10.07 -7.76
N GLN A 175 43.80 10.05 -7.03
CA GLN A 175 43.42 11.13 -6.13
C GLN A 175 44.42 11.26 -4.96
N GLU A 176 44.81 10.14 -4.34
CA GLU A 176 45.85 10.13 -3.30
C GLU A 176 47.17 10.72 -3.82
N ALA A 177 47.61 10.32 -5.02
CA ALA A 177 48.82 10.87 -5.63
C ALA A 177 48.71 12.39 -5.87
N ARG A 178 47.56 12.90 -6.32
CA ARG A 178 47.32 14.34 -6.49
C ARG A 178 47.39 15.09 -5.16
N GLU A 179 46.79 14.54 -4.10
CA GLU A 179 46.80 15.13 -2.76
C GLU A 179 48.20 15.17 -2.17
N LEU A 180 48.98 14.10 -2.32
CA LEU A 180 50.39 14.06 -1.92
C LEU A 180 51.21 15.13 -2.64
N LEU A 181 51.06 15.26 -3.95
CA LEU A 181 51.75 16.29 -4.74
C LEU A 181 51.33 17.69 -4.31
N ALA A 182 50.04 17.95 -4.14
CA ALA A 182 49.52 19.23 -3.66
C ALA A 182 50.09 19.59 -2.28
N ALA A 183 50.16 18.63 -1.35
CA ALA A 183 50.73 18.82 -0.03
C ALA A 183 52.24 19.14 -0.07
N GLN A 184 53.00 18.55 -0.99
CA GLN A 184 54.42 18.87 -1.15
C GLN A 184 54.62 20.25 -1.79
N LEU A 185 53.81 20.62 -2.78
CA LEU A 185 53.85 21.96 -3.39
C LEU A 185 53.52 23.06 -2.37
N ALA A 186 52.52 22.84 -1.52
CA ALA A 186 52.17 23.77 -0.45
C ALA A 186 53.31 23.99 0.56
N LYS A 187 54.18 22.99 0.76
CA LYS A 187 55.38 23.12 1.61
C LYS A 187 56.53 23.82 0.90
N ALA A 188 56.66 23.64 -0.41
CA ALA A 188 57.78 24.14 -1.21
C ALA A 188 57.65 25.62 -1.60
N ILE A 189 56.43 26.17 -1.61
CA ILE A 189 56.18 27.59 -1.90
C ILE A 189 55.94 28.30 -0.56
N PRO A 190 56.98 28.88 0.08
CA PRO A 190 56.77 29.67 1.28
C PRO A 190 55.90 30.88 0.92
N PHE A 191 54.80 31.03 1.65
CA PHE A 191 53.95 32.22 1.58
C PHE A 191 54.80 33.43 2.00
N VAL A 192 55.20 34.25 1.03
CA VAL A 192 55.82 35.55 1.30
C VAL A 192 54.67 36.54 1.52
N PRO A 193 54.45 37.02 2.76
CA PRO A 193 53.35 37.93 3.09
C PRO A 193 53.52 39.32 2.46
#